data_AF-A0A9E2VND3-F1
#
_entry.id   AF-A0A9E2VND3-F1
#
_cell.length_a   1.000
_cell.length_b   1.000
_cell.length_c   1.000
_cell.angle_alpha   90.00
_cell.angle_beta   90.00
_cell.angle_gamma   90.00
#
_symmetry.space_group_name_H-M   'P 1'
#
loop_
_entity.id
_entity.type
_entity.pdbx_description
1 polymer ?
#
loop_
_entity_poly.entity_id
_entity_poly.type
_entity_poly.pdbx_seq_one_letter_code
_entity_poly.pdbx_strand_id
1 'polypeptide(L)' 'MPTDFFEQPILNSHYAYPGRHWELDPDGQPTNQITESRRRSAFITPVPKPKKRRRADAASQTEIVFQEPEKISTT' A
#
# COMPACT_ATOMS: atom_id res chain seq x y z
N MET A 1 12.61 -21.27 -4.67
CA MET A 1 13.57 -20.77 -3.66
C MET A 1 12.79 -20.59 -2.39
N PRO A 2 13.12 -21.29 -1.30
CA PRO A 2 12.42 -21.10 -0.05
C PRO A 2 12.67 -19.67 0.43
N THR A 3 11.61 -19.01 0.83
CA THR A 3 11.58 -17.62 1.29
C THR A 3 11.76 -17.67 2.80
N ASP A 4 13.00 -17.52 3.28
CA ASP A 4 13.41 -17.72 4.69
C ASP A 4 12.46 -17.09 5.72
N PHE A 5 11.83 -15.96 5.40
CA PHE A 5 10.80 -15.34 6.23
C PHE A 5 9.59 -16.25 6.53
N PHE A 6 9.07 -16.97 5.53
CA PHE A 6 7.85 -17.76 5.69
C PHE A 6 8.11 -19.08 6.42
N GLU A 7 9.34 -19.59 6.37
CA GLU A 7 9.75 -20.76 7.16
C GLU A 7 10.02 -20.37 8.61
N GLN A 8 10.69 -19.23 8.83
CA GLN A 8 11.04 -18.75 10.17
C GLN A 8 10.74 -17.25 10.35
N PRO A 9 9.47 -16.87 10.54
CA PRO A 9 9.08 -15.47 10.66
C PRO A 9 9.57 -14.81 11.96
N ILE A 10 9.88 -15.60 12.98
CA ILE A 10 10.30 -15.13 14.30
C ILE A 10 11.78 -15.47 14.53
N LEU A 11 12.63 -14.44 14.54
CA LEU A 11 14.09 -14.58 14.70
C LEU A 11 14.56 -14.53 16.16
N ASN A 12 13.80 -13.89 17.05
CA ASN A 12 14.21 -13.64 18.43
C ASN A 12 13.53 -14.58 19.42
N SER A 13 14.22 -14.92 20.51
CA SER A 13 13.63 -15.60 21.65
C SER A 13 12.69 -14.68 22.43
N HIS A 14 11.58 -15.22 22.93
CA HIS A 14 10.62 -14.52 23.78
C HIS A 14 11.21 -14.02 25.11
N TYR A 15 12.29 -14.64 25.57
CA TYR A 15 12.93 -14.33 26.86
C TYR A 15 14.22 -13.52 26.73
N ALA A 16 14.67 -13.27 25.50
CA ALA A 16 15.87 -12.48 25.24
C ALA A 16 15.48 -11.10 24.67
N TYR A 17 16.37 -10.13 24.82
CA TYR A 17 16.18 -8.83 24.20
C TYR A 17 16.20 -8.97 22.66
N PRO A 18 15.22 -8.39 21.93
CA PRO A 18 15.13 -8.54 20.48
C PRO A 18 16.23 -7.73 19.78
N GLY A 19 17.24 -8.43 19.27
CA GLY A 19 18.40 -7.84 18.60
C GLY A 19 18.35 -7.91 17.08
N ARG A 20 17.41 -8.67 16.49
CA ARG A 20 17.31 -8.86 15.04
C ARG A 20 15.89 -8.65 14.55
N HIS A 21 15.73 -8.25 13.29
CA HIS A 21 14.42 -8.24 12.64
C HIS A 21 14.55 -8.44 11.15
N TRP A 22 13.46 -8.92 10.55
CA TRP A 22 13.27 -8.90 9.11
C TRP A 22 13.09 -7.47 8.64
N GLU A 23 13.89 -7.06 7.66
CA GLU A 23 13.71 -5.79 6.95
C GLU A 23 12.39 -5.84 6.17
N LEU A 24 11.66 -4.72 6.24
CA LEU A 24 10.43 -4.52 5.48
C LEU A 24 10.66 -3.43 4.44
N ASP A 25 10.12 -3.64 3.24
CA ASP A 25 10.09 -2.62 2.19
C ASP A 25 9.13 -1.46 2.54
N PRO A 26 9.08 -0.38 1.73
CA PRO A 26 8.16 0.74 1.98
C PRO A 26 6.66 0.36 1.99
N ASP A 27 6.31 -0.76 1.36
CA ASP A 27 4.95 -1.32 1.35
C ASP A 27 4.69 -2.24 2.56
N GLY A 28 5.70 -2.50 3.40
CA GLY A 28 5.62 -3.36 4.58
C GLY A 28 5.86 -4.85 4.31
N GLN A 29 6.37 -5.23 3.14
CA GLN A 29 6.65 -6.62 2.76
C GLN A 29 8.06 -7.05 3.19
N PRO A 30 8.24 -8.30 3.66
CA PRO A 30 9.55 -8.80 4.08
C PRO A 30 10.50 -8.97 2.88
N THR A 31 11.71 -8.43 2.98
CA THR A 31 12.75 -8.50 1.92
C THR A 31 13.64 -9.75 2.00
N ASN A 32 13.39 -10.65 2.96
CA ASN A 32 14.27 -11.75 3.38
C ASN A 32 15.67 -11.30 3.84
N GLN A 33 15.86 -10.03 4.20
CA GLN A 33 17.10 -9.55 4.81
C GLN A 33 16.94 -9.41 6.33
N ILE A 34 18.00 -9.76 7.06
CA ILE A 34 18.03 -9.66 8.52
C ILE A 34 18.88 -8.46 8.90
N THR A 35 18.32 -7.56 9.70
CA THR A 35 19.05 -6.43 10.27
C THR A 35 19.40 -6.71 11.74
N GLU A 36 20.66 -6.52 12.12
CA GLU A 36 21.18 -6.72 13.49
C GLU A 36 20.93 -5.52 14.40
N SER A 37 19.67 -5.09 14.49
CA SER A 37 19.23 -4.11 15.48
C SER A 37 17.79 -4.33 15.88
N ARG A 38 17.35 -3.64 16.94
CA ARG A 38 15.93 -3.62 17.32
C ARG A 38 15.14 -2.75 16.33
N ARG A 39 14.09 -3.32 15.73
CA ARG A 39 13.20 -2.59 14.81
C ARG A 39 12.61 -1.36 15.53
N ARG A 40 12.75 -0.18 14.91
CA ARG A 40 12.09 1.04 15.38
C ARG A 40 10.57 0.89 15.22
N SER A 41 9.81 1.56 16.07
CA SER A 41 8.36 1.64 15.92
C SER A 41 8.02 2.42 14.65
N ALA A 42 7.22 1.83 13.76
CA ALA A 42 6.69 2.49 12.59
C ALA A 42 5.17 2.36 12.60
N PHE A 43 4.47 3.45 12.27
CA PHE A 43 3.02 3.46 12.11
C PHE A 43 2.69 3.09 10.66
N ILE A 44 2.69 1.79 10.37
CA ILE A 44 2.26 1.28 9.07
C ILE A 44 0.76 1.03 9.18
N THR A 45 -0.05 1.92 8.63
CA THR A 45 -1.46 1.61 8.42
C THR A 45 -1.53 0.70 7.19
N PRO A 46 -2.08 -0.53 7.30
CA PRO A 46 -2.35 -1.35 6.13
C PRO A 46 -3.51 -0.69 5.38
N VAL A 47 -3.21 0.36 4.59
CA VAL A 47 -4.17 0.96 3.68
C VAL A 47 -4.12 0.08 2.43
N PRO A 48 -5.11 -0.80 2.20
CA PRO A 48 -5.12 -1.61 1.00
C PRO A 48 -5.12 -0.68 -0.21
N LYS A 49 -4.17 -0.89 -1.12
CA LYS A 49 -4.12 -0.14 -2.38
C LYS A 49 -5.48 -0.31 -3.09
N PRO A 50 -6.12 0.76 -3.58
CA PRO A 50 -7.41 0.65 -4.23
C PRO A 50 -7.32 -0.31 -5.42
N LYS A 51 -8.15 -1.36 -5.41
CA LYS A 51 -8.16 -2.43 -6.43
C LYS A 51 -8.37 -1.89 -7.85
N LYS A 52 -9.07 -0.76 -7.99
CA LYS A 52 -9.25 -0.04 -9.25
C LYS A 52 -8.34 1.18 -9.25
N ARG A 53 -7.20 1.08 -9.94
CA ARG A 53 -6.49 2.27 -10.44
C ARG A 53 -7.14 2.64 -11.76
N ARG A 54 -7.89 3.76 -11.81
CA ARG A 54 -8.12 4.42 -13.11
C ARG A 54 -6.73 4.72 -13.65
N ARG A 55 -6.37 4.17 -14.82
CA ARG A 55 -5.17 4.62 -15.54
C ARG A 55 -5.29 6.14 -15.64
N ALA A 56 -4.20 6.86 -15.36
CA ALA A 56 -4.16 8.32 -15.51
C ALA A 56 -4.63 8.76 -16.91
N ASP A 57 -4.52 7.86 -17.90
CA ASP A 57 -4.92 8.10 -19.30
C ASP A 57 -6.40 7.76 -19.63
N ALA A 58 -7.19 7.19 -18.72
CA ALA A 58 -8.49 6.60 -19.06
C ALA A 58 -9.74 7.38 -18.59
N ALA A 59 -9.60 8.54 -17.94
CA ALA A 59 -10.74 9.42 -17.69
C ALA A 59 -10.27 10.82 -17.23
N SER A 60 -9.77 11.67 -18.13
CA SER A 60 -10.12 13.08 -17.96
C SER A 60 -11.63 13.13 -18.17
N GLN A 61 -12.37 13.27 -17.07
CA GLN A 61 -13.81 13.45 -17.15
C GLN A 61 -14.05 14.69 -18.00
N THR A 62 -14.64 14.51 -19.19
CA THR A 62 -14.97 15.62 -20.07
C THR A 62 -15.95 16.53 -19.33
N GLU A 63 -15.69 17.82 -19.37
CA GLU A 63 -16.56 18.85 -18.79
C GLU A 63 -17.96 18.76 -19.41
N ILE A 64 -18.99 18.69 -18.56
CA ILE A 64 -20.39 18.74 -19.02
C ILE A 64 -20.72 20.21 -19.24
N VAL A 65 -20.74 20.64 -20.50
CA VAL A 65 -21.21 21.97 -20.89
C VAL A 65 -22.73 21.98 -20.84
N PHE A 66 -23.29 22.66 -19.84
CA PHE A 66 -24.72 22.96 -19.81
C PHE A 66 -25.00 24.12 -20.77
N GLN A 67 -25.46 23.81 -21.97
CA GLN A 67 -26.01 24.83 -22.86
C GLN A 67 -27.34 25.31 -22.27
N GLU A 68 -27.45 26.64 -22.12
CA GLU A 68 -28.65 27.31 -21.66
C GLU A 68 -29.83 26.96 -22.60
N PRO A 69 -31.04 26.69 -22.08
CA PRO A 69 -32.16 26.32 -22.92
C PRO A 69 -32.66 27.55 -23.69
N GLU A 70 -32.06 27.83 -24.84
CA GLU A 70 -32.70 28.66 -25.85
C GLU A 70 -33.98 27.94 -26.33
N LYS A 71 -35.10 28.30 -25.72
CA LYS A 71 -36.45 28.17 -26.28
C LYS A 71 -36.87 26.74 -26.67
N ILE A 72 -36.83 25.82 -25.72
CA ILE A 72 -37.71 24.64 -25.78
C ILE A 72 -39.14 25.13 -25.47
N SER A 73 -39.79 25.66 -26.52
CA SER A 73 -41.14 26.21 -26.51
C SER A 73 -42.14 25.08 -26.26
N THR A 74 -42.94 25.21 -25.21
CA THR A 74 -44.22 24.50 -25.07
C THR A 74 -45.29 25.37 -25.72
N THR A 75 -45.89 24.88 -26.81
CA THR A 75 -47.20 25.37 -27.31
C THR A 75 -48.06 24.17 -27.66
#